data_AF-A0A2I0KBY0-F1
#
_entry.id   AF-A0A2I0KBY0-F1
#
_cell.length_a   1.000
_cell.length_b   1.000
_cell.length_c   1.000
_cell.angle_alpha   90.00
_cell.angle_beta   90.00
_cell.angle_gamma   90.00
#
_symmetry.space_group_name_H-M   'P 1'
#
loop_
_entity.id
_entity.type
_entity.pdbx_description
1 polymer ?
#
loop_
_entity_poly.entity_id
_entity_poly.type
_entity_poly.pdbx_seq_one_letter_code
_entity_poly.pdbx_strand_id
1 'polypeptide(L)'
;VYCQPTNEALERAFADPKSGEFSPRNVVPRVIFRSLAVIAAITIASMLPFFGDINSLIGAFGFIPLDFILPVVFFNLTFKPSKRSPIFWVNITIAVVFSILGVIASIAAVRQITLDAKTYKLFADV
;
A
#
# COMPACT_ATOMS: atom_id res chain seq x y z
N VAL A 1 -7.41 -10.71 -0.11
CA VAL A 1 -7.05 -10.50 1.30
C VAL A 1 -7.01 -9.01 1.65
N TYR A 2 -6.19 -8.19 0.98
CA TYR A 2 -6.06 -6.76 1.32
C TYR A 2 -7.30 -5.89 1.05
N CYS A 3 -8.13 -6.22 0.07
CA CYS A 3 -9.39 -5.48 -0.20
C CYS A 3 -10.54 -5.88 0.73
N GLN A 4 -10.34 -6.85 1.63
CA GLN A 4 -11.42 -7.40 2.44
C GLN A 4 -12.06 -6.37 3.40
N PRO A 5 -11.28 -5.52 4.11
CA PRO A 5 -11.87 -4.48 4.95
C PRO A 5 -12.68 -3.47 4.12
N THR A 6 -12.21 -3.12 2.92
CA THR A 6 -12.94 -2.22 2.00
C THR A 6 -14.23 -2.86 1.51
N ASN A 7 -14.19 -4.14 1.15
CA ASN A 7 -15.37 -4.89 0.73
C ASN A 7 -16.39 -5.01 1.88
N GLU A 8 -15.94 -5.27 3.10
CA GLU A 8 -16.80 -5.29 4.28
C GLU A 8 -17.43 -3.92 4.56
N ALA A 9 -16.66 -2.83 4.41
CA ALA A 9 -17.20 -1.48 4.55
C ALA A 9 -18.26 -1.16 3.47
N LEU A 10 -18.01 -1.54 2.21
CA LEU A 10 -18.97 -1.40 1.12
C LEU A 10 -20.22 -2.25 1.36
N GLU A 11 -20.05 -3.50 1.79
CA GLU A 11 -21.18 -4.37 2.09
C GLU A 11 -22.00 -3.86 3.26
N ARG A 12 -21.37 -3.34 4.32
CA ARG A 12 -22.10 -2.68 5.42
C ARG A 12 -22.89 -1.45 4.96
N ALA A 13 -22.39 -0.72 3.96
CA ALA A 13 -23.06 0.46 3.44
C ALA A 13 -24.26 0.12 2.54
N PHE A 14 -24.21 -1.00 1.80
CA PHE A 14 -25.17 -1.29 0.73
C PHE A 14 -25.99 -2.60 0.90
N ALA A 15 -25.60 -3.51 1.79
CA ALA A 15 -26.36 -4.71 2.09
C ALA A 15 -27.45 -4.43 3.12
N ASP A 16 -28.58 -5.14 3.04
CA ASP A 16 -29.62 -5.09 4.06
C ASP A 16 -29.32 -6.12 5.18
N PRO A 17 -29.09 -5.67 6.43
CA PRO A 17 -28.82 -6.54 7.58
C PRO A 17 -29.99 -7.47 7.93
N LYS A 18 -31.22 -7.14 7.51
CA LYS A 18 -32.41 -7.95 7.79
C LYS A 18 -32.61 -9.12 6.81
N SER A 19 -31.81 -9.17 5.75
CA SER A 19 -31.89 -10.20 4.72
C SER A 19 -30.66 -11.11 4.78
N GLY A 20 -30.84 -12.38 4.42
CA GLY A 20 -29.73 -13.35 4.45
C GLY A 20 -28.57 -12.91 3.56
N GLU A 21 -27.34 -13.29 3.92
CA GLU A 21 -26.12 -12.86 3.22
C GLU A 21 -26.09 -13.26 1.73
N PHE A 22 -26.68 -14.41 1.40
CA PHE A 22 -26.80 -14.90 0.03
C PHE A 22 -28.15 -14.59 -0.62
N SER A 23 -28.96 -13.73 -0.02
CA SER A 23 -30.20 -13.28 -0.65
C SER A 23 -29.90 -12.46 -1.92
N PRO A 24 -30.75 -12.51 -2.95
CA PRO A 24 -30.55 -11.70 -4.17
C PRO A 24 -30.36 -10.21 -3.87
N ARG A 25 -31.02 -9.71 -2.81
CA ARG A 25 -30.93 -8.32 -2.35
C ARG A 25 -29.52 -7.92 -1.87
N ASN A 26 -28.73 -8.86 -1.35
CA ASN A 26 -27.37 -8.62 -0.87
C ASN A 26 -26.30 -9.08 -1.87
N VAL A 27 -26.57 -10.14 -2.64
CA VAL A 27 -25.61 -10.69 -3.62
C VAL A 27 -25.47 -9.76 -4.83
N VAL A 28 -26.58 -9.21 -5.34
CA VAL A 28 -26.55 -8.31 -6.51
C VAL A 28 -25.67 -7.06 -6.26
N PRO A 29 -25.90 -6.25 -5.20
CA PRO A 29 -25.02 -5.11 -4.93
C PRO A 29 -23.58 -5.54 -4.65
N ARG A 30 -23.36 -6.65 -3.92
CA ARG A 30 -22.01 -7.20 -3.67
C ARG A 30 -21.26 -7.46 -4.98
N VAL A 31 -21.87 -8.12 -5.95
CA VAL A 31 -21.23 -8.41 -7.25
C VAL A 31 -20.98 -7.12 -8.03
N ILE A 32 -21.94 -6.18 -8.05
CA ILE A 32 -21.81 -4.90 -8.75
C ILE A 32 -20.64 -4.10 -8.18
N PHE A 33 -20.62 -3.84 -6.86
CA PHE A 33 -19.58 -3.03 -6.24
C PHE A 33 -18.18 -3.66 -6.34
N ARG A 34 -18.08 -4.99 -6.16
CA ARG A 34 -16.81 -5.69 -6.34
C ARG A 34 -16.32 -5.62 -7.79
N SER A 35 -17.21 -5.79 -8.75
CA SER A 35 -16.86 -5.69 -10.18
C SER A 35 -16.44 -4.27 -10.54
N LEU A 36 -17.18 -3.25 -10.09
CA LEU A 36 -16.84 -1.84 -10.32
C LEU A 36 -15.48 -1.47 -9.71
N ALA A 37 -15.18 -1.93 -8.49
CA ALA A 37 -13.90 -1.69 -7.84
C ALA A 37 -12.73 -2.30 -8.65
N VAL A 38 -12.90 -3.53 -9.14
CA VAL A 38 -11.90 -4.21 -9.97
C VAL A 38 -11.73 -3.51 -11.31
N ILE A 39 -12.82 -3.16 -11.99
CA ILE A 39 -12.78 -2.43 -13.27
C ILE A 39 -12.07 -1.09 -13.10
N ALA A 40 -12.40 -0.32 -12.05
CA ALA A 40 -11.73 0.95 -11.77
C ALA A 40 -10.23 0.76 -11.54
N ALA A 41 -9.83 -0.25 -10.76
CA ALA A 41 -8.42 -0.55 -10.51
C ALA A 41 -7.67 -0.93 -11.80
N ILE A 42 -8.26 -1.80 -12.64
CA ILE A 42 -7.67 -2.21 -13.92
C ILE A 42 -7.55 -1.01 -14.85
N THR A 43 -8.59 -0.18 -14.96
CA THR A 43 -8.56 1.02 -15.81
C THR A 43 -7.43 1.95 -15.37
N ILE A 44 -7.33 2.27 -14.07
CA ILE A 44 -6.24 3.12 -13.55
C ILE A 44 -4.87 2.50 -13.82
N ALA A 45 -4.71 1.19 -13.62
CA ALA A 45 -3.47 0.48 -13.88
C ALA A 45 -3.09 0.53 -15.38
N SER A 46 -4.06 0.33 -16.28
CA SER A 46 -3.85 0.38 -17.74
C SER A 46 -3.57 1.79 -18.27
N MET A 47 -4.07 2.82 -17.58
CA MET A 47 -3.82 4.22 -17.94
C MET A 47 -2.42 4.69 -17.55
N LEU A 48 -1.72 3.98 -16.65
CA LEU A 48 -0.44 4.39 -16.10
C LEU A 48 0.64 3.35 -16.46
N PRO A 49 1.39 3.52 -17.57
CA PRO A 49 2.42 2.56 -17.98
C PRO A 49 3.55 2.43 -16.93
N PHE A 50 3.64 3.40 -16.01
CA PHE A 50 4.58 3.45 -14.88
C PHE A 50 3.95 3.02 -13.54
N PHE A 51 2.91 2.16 -13.54
CA PHE A 51 2.30 1.66 -12.30
C PHE A 51 3.33 0.98 -11.37
N GLY A 52 4.34 0.32 -11.94
CA GLY A 52 5.47 -0.24 -11.19
C GLY A 52 6.23 0.82 -10.38
N ASP A 53 6.43 2.01 -10.94
CA ASP A 53 7.15 3.10 -10.28
C ASP A 53 6.31 3.77 -9.20
N ILE A 54 4.99 3.85 -9.40
CA ILE A 54 4.05 4.27 -8.35
C ILE A 54 4.09 3.28 -7.19
N ASN A 55 4.10 1.98 -7.46
CA ASN A 55 4.21 0.97 -6.42
C ASN A 55 5.56 1.04 -5.69
N SER A 56 6.65 1.32 -6.41
CA SER A 56 7.97 1.58 -5.82
C SER A 56 7.93 2.79 -4.87
N LEU A 57 7.27 3.89 -5.28
CA LEU A 57 7.08 5.08 -4.46
C LEU A 57 6.28 4.78 -3.18
N ILE A 58 5.17 4.03 -3.30
CA ILE A 58 4.36 3.61 -2.15
C ILE A 58 5.19 2.72 -1.21
N GLY A 59 6.00 1.81 -1.74
CA GLY A 59 6.90 0.99 -0.92
C GLY A 59 7.94 1.83 -0.18
N ALA A 60 8.52 2.83 -0.85
CA ALA A 60 9.55 3.68 -0.28
C ALA A 60 9.04 4.61 0.84
N PHE A 61 7.86 5.22 0.65
CA PHE A 61 7.26 6.13 1.64
C PHE A 61 6.39 5.43 2.68
N GLY A 62 5.71 4.35 2.30
CA GLY A 62 4.77 3.63 3.14
C GLY A 62 5.43 2.45 3.84
N PHE A 63 5.79 1.42 3.08
CA PHE A 63 6.20 0.13 3.65
C PHE A 63 7.55 0.21 4.37
N ILE A 64 8.56 0.89 3.81
CA ILE A 64 9.88 0.98 4.47
C ILE A 64 9.77 1.62 5.87
N PRO A 65 9.13 2.79 6.05
CA PRO A 65 8.93 3.36 7.37
C PRO A 65 8.04 2.52 8.28
N LEU A 66 6.89 2.08 7.78
CA LEU A 66 5.89 1.40 8.60
C LEU A 66 6.34 0.02 9.07
N ASP A 67 7.03 -0.74 8.22
CA ASP A 67 7.35 -2.15 8.49
C ASP A 67 8.75 -2.34 9.08
N PHE A 68 9.72 -1.48 8.75
CA PHE A 68 11.11 -1.67 9.20
C PHE A 68 11.58 -0.62 10.19
N ILE A 69 11.24 0.65 10.01
CA ILE A 69 11.78 1.75 10.84
C ILE A 69 10.94 1.91 12.12
N LEU A 70 9.62 2.08 11.99
CA LEU A 70 8.76 2.35 13.14
C LEU A 70 8.78 1.26 14.21
N PRO A 71 8.72 -0.05 13.88
CA PRO A 71 8.67 -1.09 14.91
C PRO A 71 9.91 -1.07 15.81
N VAL A 72 11.11 -0.91 15.22
CA VAL A 72 12.37 -0.90 15.97
C VAL A 72 12.57 0.41 16.75
N VAL A 73 12.09 1.53 16.22
CA VAL A 73 12.08 2.82 16.92
C VAL A 73 11.13 2.77 18.12
N PHE A 74 9.89 2.31 17.92
CA PHE A 74 8.92 2.16 18.99
C PHE A 74 9.38 1.15 20.04
N PHE A 75 9.99 0.04 19.64
CA PHE A 75 10.58 -0.89 20.58
C PHE A 75 11.63 -0.21 21.48
N ASN A 76 12.56 0.54 20.89
CA ASN A 76 13.60 1.23 21.64
C ASN A 76 13.03 2.34 22.56
N LEU A 77 11.99 3.05 22.13
CA LEU A 77 11.31 4.09 22.94
C LEU A 77 10.53 3.50 24.12
N THR A 78 9.83 2.39 23.91
CA THR A 78 8.98 1.75 24.92
C THR A 78 9.80 0.96 25.94
N PHE A 79 10.69 0.08 25.47
CA PHE A 79 11.41 -0.84 26.36
C PHE A 79 12.76 -0.31 26.85
N LYS A 80 13.28 0.76 26.23
CA LYS A 80 14.54 1.42 26.60
C LYS A 80 15.67 0.42 26.90
N PRO A 81 16.00 -0.50 25.96
CA PRO A 81 17.01 -1.51 26.20
C PRO A 81 18.37 -0.85 26.51
N SER A 82 19.19 -1.51 27.34
CA SER A 82 20.53 -1.02 27.66
C SER A 82 21.36 -0.81 26.39
N LYS A 83 22.12 0.29 26.33
CA LYS A 83 23.01 0.61 25.19
C LYS A 83 24.11 -0.41 24.93
N ARG A 84 24.36 -1.31 25.90
CA ARG A 84 25.30 -2.43 25.78
C ARG A 84 24.63 -3.70 25.24
N SER A 85 23.30 -3.72 25.14
CA SER A 85 22.56 -4.87 24.64
C SER A 85 22.73 -5.00 23.13
N PRO A 86 22.94 -6.21 22.60
CA PRO A 86 22.98 -6.45 21.17
C PRO A 86 21.66 -6.06 20.49
N ILE A 87 20.52 -6.18 21.18
CA ILE A 87 19.19 -5.81 20.66
C ILE A 87 19.12 -4.32 20.36
N PHE A 88 19.71 -3.47 21.20
CA PHE A 88 19.73 -2.02 20.97
C PHE A 88 20.48 -1.68 19.68
N TRP A 89 21.63 -2.31 19.47
CA TRP A 89 22.45 -2.09 18.26
C TRP A 89 21.77 -2.61 17.01
N VAL A 90 21.17 -3.80 17.04
CA VAL A 90 20.41 -4.35 15.90
C VAL A 90 19.26 -3.40 15.53
N ASN A 91 18.47 -2.95 16.50
CA ASN A 91 17.36 -2.03 16.24
C ASN A 91 17.81 -0.70 15.65
N ILE A 92 18.93 -0.14 16.15
CA ILE A 92 19.50 1.09 15.59
C ILE A 92 20.03 0.86 14.17
N THR A 93 20.71 -0.26 13.91
CA THR A 93 21.19 -0.59 12.56
C THR A 93 20.03 -0.72 11.59
N ILE A 94 18.96 -1.42 11.95
CA ILE A 94 17.75 -1.54 11.10
C ILE A 94 17.18 -0.14 10.84
N ALA A 95 16.98 0.68 11.88
CA ALA A 95 16.43 2.02 11.70
C ALA A 95 17.27 2.87 10.74
N VAL A 96 18.60 2.89 10.89
CA VAL A 96 19.50 3.69 10.06
C VAL A 96 19.55 3.17 8.62
N VAL A 97 19.77 1.88 8.43
CA VAL A 97 19.91 1.27 7.09
C VAL A 97 18.62 1.45 6.29
N PHE A 98 17.46 1.13 6.88
CA PHE A 98 16.19 1.27 6.18
C PHE A 98 15.79 2.73 5.98
N SER A 99 16.20 3.66 6.85
CA SER A 99 15.99 5.10 6.60
C SER A 99 16.77 5.57 5.36
N ILE A 100 18.04 5.18 5.25
CA ILE A 100 18.87 5.50 4.08
C ILE A 100 18.27 4.87 2.82
N LEU A 101 17.91 3.59 2.88
CA LEU A 101 17.27 2.90 1.76
C LEU A 101 15.94 3.55 1.35
N GLY A 102 15.13 3.97 2.32
CA GLY A 102 13.86 4.67 2.08
C GLY A 102 14.05 5.99 1.35
N VAL A 103 15.03 6.80 1.74
CA VAL A 103 15.37 8.05 1.04
C VAL A 103 15.85 7.79 -0.39
N ILE A 104 16.79 6.84 -0.57
CA ILE A 104 17.32 6.50 -1.90
C ILE A 104 16.20 5.97 -2.81
N ALA A 105 15.38 5.05 -2.30
CA ALA A 105 14.25 4.47 -3.04
C ALA A 105 13.21 5.54 -3.41
N SER A 106 12.95 6.48 -2.50
CA SER A 106 12.02 7.60 -2.76
C SER A 106 12.52 8.49 -3.90
N ILE A 107 13.80 8.87 -3.87
CA ILE A 107 14.42 9.69 -4.93
C ILE A 107 14.39 8.93 -6.27
N ALA A 108 14.74 7.64 -6.25
CA ALA A 108 14.76 6.81 -7.44
C ALA A 108 13.36 6.67 -8.06
N ALA A 109 12.34 6.39 -7.25
CA ALA A 109 10.95 6.25 -7.71
C ALA A 109 10.41 7.56 -8.29
N VAL A 110 10.62 8.71 -7.62
CA VAL A 110 10.21 10.03 -8.14
C VAL A 110 10.91 10.34 -9.47
N ARG A 111 12.21 10.05 -9.57
CA ARG A 111 12.96 10.26 -10.81
C ARG A 111 12.40 9.41 -11.95
N GLN A 112 12.12 8.13 -11.68
CA GLN A 112 11.60 7.19 -12.68
C GLN A 112 10.23 7.62 -13.18
N ILE A 113 9.29 7.92 -12.26
CA ILE A 113 7.97 8.49 -12.59
C ILE A 113 8.11 9.75 -13.45
N THR A 114 9.04 10.64 -13.12
CA THR A 114 9.25 11.89 -13.87
C THR A 114 9.76 11.64 -15.30
N LEU A 115 10.60 10.64 -15.49
CA LEU A 115 11.11 10.28 -16.82
C LEU A 115 10.01 9.64 -17.67
N ASP A 116 9.27 8.69 -17.11
CA ASP A 116 8.23 7.95 -17.82
C ASP A 116 7.01 8.83 -18.12
N ALA A 117 6.70 9.79 -17.24
CA ALA A 117 5.65 10.77 -17.46
C ALA A 117 5.93 11.71 -18.66
N LYS A 118 7.19 11.93 -19.05
CA LYS A 118 7.53 12.81 -20.19
C LYS A 118 7.24 12.17 -21.54
N THR A 119 7.35 10.86 -21.63
CA THR A 119 7.06 10.08 -22.84
C THR A 119 5.64 9.52 -22.85
N TYR A 120 4.86 9.85 -21.81
CA TYR A 120 3.52 9.33 -21.61
C TYR A 120 2.56 9.73 -22.74
N LYS A 121 1.89 8.72 -23.30
CA LYS A 121 0.66 8.87 -24.07
C LYS A 121 -0.42 8.07 -23.37
N LEU A 122 -1.63 8.61 -23.34
CA LEU A 122 -2.78 7.93 -22.75
C LEU A 122 -3.06 6.66 -23.57
N PHE A 123 -3.03 5.50 -22.92
CA PHE A 123 -3.08 4.16 -23.56
C PHE A 123 -1.88 3.84 -24.48
N ALA A 124 -0.67 4.28 -24.14
CA ALA A 124 0.52 3.99 -24.96
C ALA A 124 0.79 2.48 -25.16
N ASP A 125 0.35 1.64 -24.23
CA ASP A 125 0.53 0.18 -24.22
C ASP A 125 -0.77 -0.62 -24.53
N VAL A 126 -1.76 0.02 -25.18
CA VAL A 126 -2.97 -0.66 -25.68
C VAL A 126 -2.97 -0.73 -27.20
#